data_AF-A0A1J5J7H4-F1
#
_entry.id   AF-A0A1J5J7H4-F1
#
_cell.length_a   1.000
_cell.length_b   1.000
_cell.length_c   1.000
_cell.angle_alpha   90.00
_cell.angle_beta   90.00
_cell.angle_gamma   90.00
#
_symmetry.space_group_name_H-M   'P 1'
#
loop_
_entity.id
_entity.type
_entity.pdbx_description
1 polymer ?
#
loop_
_entity_poly.entity_id
_entity_poly.type
_entity_poly.pdbx_seq_one_letter_code
_entity_poly.pdbx_strand_id
1 'polypeptide(L)'
;MVKSPQKKRKGVSKYMQYPQCTLNKLGKIMMSVDFIGPKYLKGSKDKINFLSCKYIRPKKEGIVKRVEGQTTEEAIKILKEIWQSEPIPDVLKIDNDSAFGTNLSQEMRVGRLTLFLLNLGIKPLYVTPRSPWNNRKVEGFNSVFSRKFWNKLKFTDENEIDIKIKDFNVAYEKYNNLINNNPEIEKPKYINDCKDIDLENKEVKKFKETKIYFLIIVRRKGEKVGENDYGFIDLLKQEIKLPKDLINLFVFCVLDIELKKLSIYTEGEDGKLNDLKTINFIIKNIIY
;
A
#
# COMPACT_ATOMS: atom_id res chain seq x y z
N MET A 1 -24.46 -12.95 16.64
CA MET A 1 -23.48 -14.05 16.53
C MET A 1 -22.22 -13.54 15.84
N VAL A 2 -21.12 -13.39 16.57
CA VAL A 2 -19.81 -13.06 15.97
C VAL A 2 -19.25 -14.33 15.36
N LYS A 3 -19.09 -14.38 14.04
CA LYS A 3 -18.49 -15.54 13.35
C LYS A 3 -17.05 -15.72 13.85
N SER A 4 -16.77 -16.89 14.42
CA SER A 4 -15.44 -17.31 14.84
C SER A 4 -14.47 -17.26 13.64
N PRO A 5 -13.20 -16.82 13.82
CA PRO A 5 -12.23 -16.81 12.73
C PRO A 5 -11.99 -18.24 12.23
N GLN A 6 -12.31 -18.52 10.97
CA GLN A 6 -11.99 -19.80 10.35
C GLN A 6 -10.47 -20.02 10.37
N LYS A 7 -10.02 -21.19 10.85
CA LYS A 7 -8.62 -21.63 10.74
C LYS A 7 -8.22 -21.67 9.27
N LYS A 8 -7.27 -20.82 8.88
CA LYS A 8 -6.76 -20.72 7.51
C LYS A 8 -6.04 -22.01 7.11
N ARG A 9 -6.42 -22.59 5.96
CA ARG A 9 -5.68 -23.69 5.32
C ARG A 9 -4.36 -23.14 4.74
N LYS A 10 -3.21 -23.77 5.07
CA LYS A 10 -1.93 -23.47 4.40
C LYS A 10 -2.04 -23.83 2.91
N GLY A 11 -1.46 -23.02 2.01
CA GLY A 11 -1.37 -23.30 0.57
C GLY A 11 -2.31 -22.50 -0.34
N VAL A 12 -3.37 -21.87 0.19
CA VAL A 12 -4.38 -21.14 -0.62
C VAL A 12 -3.78 -20.00 -1.47
N SER A 13 -2.68 -19.37 -1.05
CA SER A 13 -1.99 -18.33 -1.86
C SER A 13 -1.40 -18.86 -3.16
N LYS A 14 -0.87 -20.10 -3.16
CA LYS A 14 -0.32 -20.74 -4.37
C LYS A 14 -1.43 -20.99 -5.39
N TYR A 15 -2.60 -21.42 -4.91
CA TYR A 15 -3.80 -21.61 -5.74
C TYR A 15 -4.40 -20.33 -6.30
N MET A 16 -4.06 -19.14 -5.76
CA MET A 16 -4.53 -17.85 -6.29
C MET A 16 -3.50 -17.14 -7.19
N GLN A 17 -2.39 -17.78 -7.57
CA GLN A 17 -1.28 -17.14 -8.29
C GLN A 17 -0.71 -15.90 -7.59
N TYR A 18 -0.69 -15.90 -6.25
CA TYR A 18 -0.10 -14.79 -5.50
C TYR A 18 1.41 -14.67 -5.79
N PRO A 19 1.92 -13.54 -6.31
CA PRO A 19 3.29 -13.42 -6.83
C PRO A 19 4.31 -13.17 -5.71
N GLN A 20 4.44 -14.15 -4.81
CA GLN A 20 5.24 -14.04 -3.60
C GLN A 20 6.72 -13.80 -3.88
N CYS A 21 7.30 -14.46 -4.88
CA CYS A 21 8.72 -14.34 -5.21
C CYS A 21 9.03 -12.95 -5.77
N THR A 22 8.19 -12.46 -6.66
CA THR A 22 8.25 -11.13 -7.27
C THR A 22 8.14 -10.05 -6.21
N LEU A 23 7.14 -10.14 -5.32
CA LEU A 23 6.98 -9.20 -4.22
C LEU A 23 8.16 -9.23 -3.23
N ASN A 24 8.80 -10.40 -3.07
CA ASN A 24 10.00 -10.52 -2.25
C ASN A 24 11.23 -9.84 -2.86
N LYS A 25 11.32 -9.78 -4.19
CA LYS A 25 12.43 -9.18 -4.93
C LYS A 25 12.22 -7.70 -5.25
N LEU A 26 11.01 -7.16 -5.08
CA LEU A 26 10.65 -5.79 -5.50
C LEU A 26 11.44 -4.67 -4.78
N GLY A 27 12.00 -4.94 -3.60
CA GLY A 27 12.82 -3.98 -2.84
C GLY A 27 13.27 -4.55 -1.51
N LYS A 28 14.38 -4.02 -0.96
CA LYS A 28 14.97 -4.46 0.31
C LYS A 28 14.13 -3.95 1.49
N ILE A 29 13.72 -2.69 1.43
CA ILE A 29 12.86 -2.03 2.42
C ILE A 29 11.46 -1.91 1.83
N MET A 30 10.49 -2.50 2.51
CA MET A 30 9.09 -2.40 2.12
C MET A 30 8.28 -1.90 3.31
N MET A 31 7.48 -0.87 3.10
CA MET A 31 6.54 -0.34 4.08
C MET A 31 5.12 -0.46 3.56
N SER A 32 4.16 -0.64 4.46
CA SER A 32 2.73 -0.61 4.17
C SER A 32 2.11 0.55 4.93
N VAL A 33 1.13 1.22 4.32
CA VAL A 33 0.35 2.27 4.97
C VAL A 33 -1.13 1.95 4.93
N ASP A 34 -1.85 2.38 5.98
CA ASP A 34 -3.30 2.22 6.08
C ASP A 34 -3.89 3.29 7.01
N PHE A 35 -5.09 3.77 6.71
CA PHE A 35 -5.81 4.66 7.61
C PHE A 35 -6.58 3.86 8.67
N ILE A 36 -6.63 4.39 9.89
CA ILE A 36 -7.46 3.86 10.98
C ILE A 36 -8.44 4.94 11.38
N GLY A 37 -9.73 4.68 11.21
CA GLY A 37 -10.78 5.58 11.65
C GLY A 37 -12.04 5.51 10.77
N PRO A 38 -13.01 6.41 11.00
CA PRO A 38 -13.03 7.36 12.11
C PRO A 38 -13.23 6.66 13.46
N LYS A 39 -12.61 7.22 14.50
CA LYS A 39 -12.85 6.91 15.91
C LYS A 39 -13.43 8.15 16.61
N TYR A 40 -14.04 7.96 17.77
CA TYR A 40 -14.73 9.04 18.48
C TYR A 40 -14.39 9.01 19.97
N LEU A 41 -14.15 10.18 20.56
CA LEU A 41 -14.12 10.33 22.02
C LEU A 41 -15.52 10.12 22.57
N LYS A 42 -15.60 9.64 23.81
CA LYS A 42 -16.89 9.43 24.47
C LYS A 42 -17.60 10.78 24.64
N GLY A 43 -18.75 10.93 23.99
CA GLY A 43 -19.56 12.16 24.07
C GLY A 43 -19.19 13.25 23.06
N SER A 44 -18.17 13.03 22.21
CA SER A 44 -17.85 13.93 21.09
C SER A 44 -18.33 13.36 19.75
N LYS A 45 -18.64 14.24 18.80
CA LYS A 45 -18.90 13.91 17.39
C LYS A 45 -17.66 14.05 16.50
N ASP A 46 -16.55 14.52 17.07
CA ASP A 46 -15.32 14.79 16.33
C ASP A 46 -14.68 13.49 15.88
N LYS A 47 -14.32 13.46 14.60
CA LYS A 47 -13.74 12.27 13.97
C LYS A 47 -12.24 12.28 14.19
N ILE A 48 -11.76 11.29 14.93
CA ILE A 48 -10.33 11.05 15.09
C ILE A 48 -9.89 10.00 14.08
N ASN A 49 -8.84 10.32 13.33
CA ASN A 49 -8.25 9.43 12.34
C ASN A 49 -6.77 9.25 12.64
N PHE A 50 -6.22 8.13 12.20
CA PHE A 50 -4.80 7.84 12.30
C PHE A 50 -4.26 7.31 10.98
N LEU A 51 -3.00 7.59 10.71
CA LEU A 51 -2.22 6.88 9.70
C LEU A 51 -1.35 5.84 10.40
N SER A 52 -1.49 4.59 9.99
CA SER A 52 -0.67 3.47 10.42
C SER A 52 0.38 3.18 9.35
N CYS A 53 1.64 3.13 9.76
CA CYS A 53 2.78 2.82 8.92
C CYS A 53 3.49 1.59 9.46
N LYS A 54 3.63 0.57 8.62
CA LYS A 54 4.23 -0.71 8.99
C LYS A 54 5.36 -1.07 8.05
N TYR A 55 6.60 -1.04 8.53
CA TYR A 55 7.68 -1.69 7.81
C TYR A 55 7.40 -3.19 7.78
N ILE A 56 7.39 -3.77 6.58
CA ILE A 56 7.19 -5.20 6.31
C ILE A 56 8.52 -5.93 6.46
N ARG A 57 9.61 -5.29 6.00
CA ARG A 57 11.01 -5.75 6.07
C ARG A 57 11.96 -4.56 5.88
N PRO A 58 13.21 -4.64 6.35
CA PRO A 58 13.73 -5.69 7.24
C PRO A 58 13.23 -5.51 8.68
N LYS A 59 13.15 -4.25 9.16
CA LYS A 59 12.97 -3.91 10.58
C LYS A 59 11.65 -4.35 11.21
N LYS A 60 10.63 -4.66 10.40
CA LYS A 60 9.27 -4.94 10.88
C LYS A 60 8.75 -3.91 11.90
N GLU A 61 9.16 -2.65 11.81
CA GLU A 61 8.75 -1.57 12.73
C GLU A 61 7.31 -1.11 12.46
N GLY A 62 6.63 -0.54 13.45
CA GLY A 62 5.24 -0.07 13.33
C GLY A 62 5.04 1.26 14.03
N ILE A 63 4.52 2.25 13.30
CA ILE A 63 4.33 3.62 13.79
C ILE A 63 2.89 4.04 13.48
N VAL A 64 2.23 4.64 14.46
CA VAL A 64 0.91 5.27 14.26
C VAL A 64 1.00 6.75 14.58
N LYS A 65 0.38 7.59 13.76
CA LYS A 65 0.27 9.04 13.96
C LYS A 65 -1.19 9.46 13.79
N ARG A 66 -1.64 10.42 14.58
CA ARG A 66 -2.96 11.04 14.38
C ARG A 66 -2.91 11.93 13.13
N VAL A 67 -4.02 11.98 12.41
CA VAL A 67 -4.22 12.83 11.24
C VAL A 67 -5.55 13.57 11.35
N GLU A 68 -5.61 14.76 10.78
CA GLU A 68 -6.83 15.58 10.79
C GLU A 68 -7.91 14.97 9.89
N GLY A 69 -7.50 14.22 8.86
CA GLY A 69 -8.40 13.52 7.95
C GLY A 69 -7.73 12.39 7.21
N GLN A 70 -8.55 11.52 6.62
CA GLN A 70 -8.08 10.46 5.71
C GLN A 70 -7.87 11.05 4.32
N THR A 71 -6.85 11.91 4.17
CA THR A 71 -6.55 12.64 2.93
C THR A 71 -5.15 12.32 2.42
N THR A 72 -4.92 12.55 1.13
CA THR A 72 -3.60 12.38 0.51
C THR A 72 -2.58 13.36 1.11
N GLU A 73 -2.99 14.60 1.39
CA GLU A 73 -2.15 15.65 1.99
C GLU A 73 -1.65 15.23 3.37
N GLU A 74 -2.54 14.74 4.23
CA GLU A 74 -2.18 14.25 5.57
C GLU A 74 -1.30 13.01 5.48
N ALA A 75 -1.56 12.09 4.54
CA ALA A 75 -0.68 10.96 4.31
C ALA A 75 0.75 11.40 3.94
N ILE A 76 0.90 12.33 2.98
CA ILE A 76 2.22 12.84 2.57
C ILE A 76 2.92 13.56 3.73
N LYS A 77 2.20 14.39 4.49
CA LYS A 77 2.73 15.09 5.66
C LYS A 77 3.30 14.11 6.69
N ILE A 78 2.51 13.12 7.11
CA ILE A 78 2.95 12.13 8.09
C ILE A 78 4.09 11.25 7.55
N LEU A 79 4.05 10.88 6.27
CA LEU A 79 5.15 10.12 5.65
C LEU A 79 6.47 10.91 5.70
N LYS A 80 6.42 12.22 5.39
CA LYS A 80 7.60 13.09 5.52
C LYS A 80 8.10 13.13 6.96
N GLU A 81 7.21 13.31 7.95
CA GLU A 81 7.61 13.31 9.37
C GLU A 81 8.26 11.99 9.78
N ILE A 82 7.67 10.84 9.42
CA ILE A 82 8.21 9.52 9.76
C ILE A 82 9.58 9.33 9.12
N TRP A 83 9.75 9.73 7.85
CA TRP A 83 11.00 9.56 7.12
C TRP A 83 12.11 10.55 7.50
N GLN A 84 11.87 11.44 8.48
CA GLN A 84 12.94 12.21 9.12
C GLN A 84 13.80 11.33 10.05
N SER A 85 13.18 10.34 10.71
CA SER A 85 13.85 9.44 11.66
C SER A 85 13.91 7.99 11.18
N GLU A 86 13.02 7.59 10.26
CA GLU A 86 13.00 6.26 9.67
C GLU A 86 13.48 6.24 8.21
N PRO A 87 14.08 5.15 7.73
CA PRO A 87 14.53 5.05 6.35
C PRO A 87 13.36 5.09 5.35
N ILE A 88 13.52 5.85 4.28
CA ILE A 88 12.62 5.82 3.11
C ILE A 88 12.59 4.39 2.56
N PRO A 89 11.40 3.80 2.31
CA PRO A 89 11.30 2.46 1.75
C PRO A 89 11.59 2.45 0.25
N ASP A 90 12.08 1.31 -0.26
CA ASP A 90 12.16 1.08 -1.71
C ASP A 90 10.77 0.91 -2.31
N VAL A 91 9.85 0.33 -1.54
CA VAL A 91 8.47 0.04 -1.95
C VAL A 91 7.50 0.51 -0.89
N LEU A 92 6.54 1.33 -1.30
CA LEU A 92 5.39 1.70 -0.48
C LEU A 92 4.16 0.92 -0.94
N LYS A 93 3.73 -0.02 -0.11
CA LYS A 93 2.51 -0.80 -0.30
C LYS A 93 1.31 -0.02 0.22
N ILE A 94 0.32 0.16 -0.64
CA ILE A 94 -0.83 1.03 -0.40
C ILE A 94 -2.09 0.23 -0.76
N ASP A 95 -3.05 0.14 0.17
CA ASP A 95 -4.38 -0.36 -0.20
C ASP A 95 -5.06 0.67 -1.14
N ASN A 96 -5.85 0.21 -2.10
CA ASN A 96 -6.58 1.06 -3.04
C ASN A 96 -7.73 1.88 -2.41
N ASP A 97 -7.61 2.28 -1.14
CA ASP A 97 -8.51 3.27 -0.58
C ASP A 97 -8.40 4.59 -1.36
N SER A 98 -9.55 5.16 -1.68
CA SER A 98 -9.75 6.50 -2.23
C SER A 98 -8.84 7.57 -1.64
N ALA A 99 -8.58 7.52 -0.32
CA ALA A 99 -7.74 8.48 0.39
C ALA A 99 -6.27 8.51 -0.12
N PHE A 100 -5.81 7.44 -0.78
CA PHE A 100 -4.47 7.33 -1.35
C PHE A 100 -4.40 7.68 -2.85
N GLY A 101 -5.46 8.29 -3.38
CA GLY A 101 -5.50 8.85 -4.73
C GLY A 101 -5.78 7.82 -5.83
N THR A 102 -6.30 6.64 -5.48
CA THR A 102 -6.61 5.56 -6.43
C THR A 102 -8.01 5.69 -7.06
N ASN A 103 -8.90 6.47 -6.43
CA ASN A 103 -10.24 6.79 -6.95
C ASN A 103 -10.31 8.25 -7.43
N LEU A 104 -9.40 8.64 -8.33
CA LEU A 104 -9.52 9.93 -9.00
C LEU A 104 -10.82 9.99 -9.80
N SER A 105 -11.52 11.12 -9.77
CA SER A 105 -12.72 11.34 -10.59
C SER A 105 -12.41 11.26 -12.09
N GLN A 106 -11.16 11.47 -12.48
CA GLN A 106 -10.71 11.56 -13.87
C GLN A 106 -9.96 10.29 -14.30
N GLU A 107 -10.29 9.76 -15.47
CA GLU A 107 -9.65 8.58 -16.06
C GLU A 107 -8.19 8.83 -16.44
N MET A 108 -7.37 7.77 -16.41
CA MET A 108 -5.97 7.80 -16.86
C MET A 108 -5.12 8.85 -16.16
N ARG A 109 -5.35 9.10 -14.88
CA ARG A 109 -4.54 10.02 -14.07
C ARG A 109 -4.04 9.31 -12.82
N VAL A 110 -2.92 9.79 -12.29
CA VAL A 110 -2.36 9.33 -11.00
C VAL A 110 -2.47 10.42 -9.94
N GLY A 111 -2.66 10.00 -8.69
CA GLY A 111 -2.83 10.90 -7.56
C GLY A 111 -1.53 11.59 -7.14
N ARG A 112 -1.65 12.61 -6.31
CA ARG A 112 -0.51 13.36 -5.76
C ARG A 112 0.44 12.47 -4.95
N LEU A 113 -0.09 11.50 -4.21
CA LEU A 113 0.73 10.51 -3.51
C LEU A 113 1.62 9.73 -4.49
N THR A 114 1.07 9.25 -5.61
CA THR A 114 1.87 8.54 -6.62
C THR A 114 3.01 9.42 -7.15
N LEU A 115 2.72 10.67 -7.52
CA LEU A 115 3.73 11.61 -8.01
C LEU A 115 4.83 11.85 -6.97
N PHE A 116 4.44 12.09 -5.72
CA PHE A 116 5.36 12.25 -4.60
C PHE A 116 6.31 11.06 -4.44
N LEU A 117 5.79 9.82 -4.55
CA LEU A 117 6.58 8.61 -4.44
C LEU A 117 7.56 8.44 -5.61
N LEU A 118 7.10 8.69 -6.84
CA LEU A 118 7.95 8.59 -8.05
C LEU A 118 9.10 9.61 -8.02
N ASN A 119 8.84 10.84 -7.56
CA ASN A 119 9.87 11.87 -7.37
C ASN A 119 10.92 11.46 -6.31
N LEU A 120 10.50 10.74 -5.26
CA LEU A 120 11.42 10.20 -4.24
C LEU A 120 12.16 8.93 -4.69
N GLY A 121 11.75 8.29 -5.79
CA GLY A 121 12.31 7.02 -6.24
C GLY A 121 11.74 5.80 -5.53
N ILE A 122 10.56 5.97 -4.90
CA ILE A 122 9.84 4.92 -4.19
C ILE A 122 8.90 4.23 -5.17
N LYS A 123 8.90 2.90 -5.19
CA LYS A 123 7.98 2.08 -5.99
C LYS A 123 6.60 2.05 -5.34
N PRO A 124 5.57 2.67 -5.93
CA PRO A 124 4.21 2.53 -5.42
C PRO A 124 3.70 1.14 -5.76
N LEU A 125 3.23 0.39 -4.76
CA LEU A 125 2.58 -0.91 -4.92
C LEU A 125 1.14 -0.82 -4.43
N TYR A 126 0.23 -0.64 -5.38
CA TYR A 126 -1.20 -0.60 -5.15
C TYR A 126 -1.78 -2.01 -5.08
N VAL A 127 -2.51 -2.32 -4.01
CA VAL A 127 -3.07 -3.67 -3.82
C VAL A 127 -4.58 -3.62 -3.73
N THR A 128 -5.25 -4.65 -4.28
CA THR A 128 -6.71 -4.76 -4.14
C THR A 128 -7.11 -4.89 -2.67
N PRO A 129 -8.16 -4.14 -2.24
CA PRO A 129 -8.66 -4.17 -0.89
C PRO A 129 -9.23 -5.54 -0.54
N ARG A 130 -9.23 -5.87 0.75
CA ARG A 130 -9.87 -7.06 1.33
C ARG A 130 -9.30 -8.41 0.90
N SER A 131 -8.07 -8.44 0.38
CA SER A 131 -7.38 -9.72 0.22
C SER A 131 -6.56 -10.07 1.46
N PRO A 132 -6.83 -11.20 2.14
CA PRO A 132 -6.12 -11.63 3.35
C PRO A 132 -4.60 -11.81 3.18
N TRP A 133 -4.13 -11.88 1.94
CA TRP A 133 -2.72 -12.02 1.57
C TRP A 133 -1.99 -10.68 1.52
N ASN A 134 -2.72 -9.61 1.21
CA ASN A 134 -2.13 -8.31 0.97
C ASN A 134 -1.79 -7.57 2.27
N ASN A 135 -2.74 -7.43 3.19
CA ASN A 135 -2.59 -6.49 4.30
C ASN A 135 -2.27 -7.13 5.66
N ARG A 136 -1.97 -8.44 5.70
CA ARG A 136 -1.82 -9.20 6.96
C ARG A 136 -0.90 -8.54 8.00
N LYS A 137 0.21 -7.93 7.57
CA LYS A 137 1.17 -7.32 8.49
C LYS A 137 0.67 -5.99 9.08
N VAL A 138 0.12 -5.11 8.23
CA VAL A 138 -0.45 -3.84 8.70
C VAL A 138 -1.74 -4.07 9.49
N GLU A 139 -2.60 -5.00 9.06
CA GLU A 139 -3.79 -5.43 9.82
C GLU A 139 -3.43 -5.97 11.20
N GLY A 140 -2.38 -6.80 11.28
CA GLY A 140 -1.88 -7.31 12.56
C GLY A 140 -1.43 -6.20 13.50
N PHE A 141 -0.74 -5.18 12.97
CA PHE A 141 -0.33 -4.01 13.75
C PHE A 141 -1.50 -3.11 14.13
N ASN A 142 -2.43 -2.85 13.21
CA ASN A 142 -3.66 -2.09 13.46
C ASN A 142 -4.52 -2.76 14.55
N SER A 143 -4.52 -4.09 14.62
CA SER A 143 -5.15 -4.87 15.68
C SER A 143 -4.44 -4.68 17.03
N VAL A 144 -3.11 -4.67 17.05
CA VAL A 144 -2.33 -4.36 18.26
C VAL A 144 -2.63 -2.94 18.75
N PHE A 145 -2.58 -1.95 17.87
CA PHE A 145 -2.97 -0.56 18.18
C PHE A 145 -4.39 -0.50 18.76
N SER A 146 -5.37 -1.05 18.06
CA SER A 146 -6.77 -1.03 18.52
C SER A 146 -6.94 -1.65 19.92
N ARG A 147 -6.32 -2.80 20.17
CA ARG A 147 -6.48 -3.54 21.44
C ARG A 147 -5.67 -2.96 22.60
N LYS A 148 -4.44 -2.50 22.34
CA LYS A 148 -3.49 -2.09 23.38
C LYS A 148 -3.50 -0.58 23.64
N PHE A 149 -3.95 0.20 22.66
CA PHE A 149 -4.05 1.64 22.74
C PHE A 149 -5.51 2.08 22.81
N TRP A 150 -6.22 2.06 21.68
CA TRP A 150 -7.52 2.72 21.55
C TRP A 150 -8.60 2.15 22.49
N ASN A 151 -8.72 0.82 22.59
CA ASN A 151 -9.75 0.19 23.42
C ASN A 151 -9.36 0.09 24.91
N LYS A 152 -8.07 0.27 25.23
CA LYS A 152 -7.54 0.07 26.58
C LYS A 152 -7.49 1.38 27.36
N LEU A 153 -7.13 2.46 26.68
CA LEU A 153 -7.00 3.78 27.28
C LEU A 153 -8.33 4.54 27.16
N LYS A 154 -8.51 5.51 28.05
CA LYS A 154 -9.59 6.51 27.96
C LYS A 154 -8.90 7.84 27.68
N PHE A 155 -9.52 8.65 26.84
CA PHE A 155 -8.99 9.94 26.44
C PHE A 155 -10.03 11.02 26.69
N THR A 156 -9.61 12.17 27.22
CA THR A 156 -10.47 13.34 27.40
C THR A 156 -10.43 14.28 26.19
N ASP A 157 -9.29 14.34 25.51
CA ASP A 157 -9.05 15.24 24.40
C ASP A 157 -7.98 14.69 23.44
N GLU A 158 -7.76 15.40 22.34
CA GLU A 158 -6.82 15.02 21.29
C GLU A 158 -5.34 15.17 21.72
N ASN A 159 -5.03 16.11 22.62
CA ASN A 159 -3.66 16.30 23.10
C ASN A 159 -3.22 15.10 23.94
N GLU A 160 -4.11 14.55 24.77
CA GLU A 160 -3.85 13.32 25.51
C GLU A 160 -3.57 12.15 24.55
N ILE A 161 -4.34 12.04 23.46
CA ILE A 161 -4.10 11.03 22.41
C ILE A 161 -2.70 11.19 21.82
N ASP A 162 -2.31 12.41 21.45
CA ASP A 162 -1.02 12.68 20.80
C ASP A 162 0.17 12.39 21.72
N ILE A 163 0.04 12.66 23.02
CA ILE A 163 1.05 12.28 24.03
C ILE A 163 1.13 10.75 24.12
N LYS A 164 -0.02 10.08 24.33
CA LYS A 164 -0.04 8.64 24.56
C LYS A 164 0.38 7.84 23.32
N ILE A 165 0.13 8.35 22.10
CA ILE A 165 0.60 7.71 20.87
C ILE A 165 2.12 7.61 20.83
N LYS A 166 2.83 8.64 21.32
CA LYS A 166 4.30 8.60 21.41
C LYS A 166 4.75 7.45 22.32
N ASP A 167 4.13 7.31 23.49
CA ASP A 167 4.41 6.21 24.41
C ASP A 167 4.14 4.84 23.77
N PHE A 168 3.03 4.71 23.02
CA PHE A 168 2.70 3.49 22.30
C PHE A 168 3.75 3.14 21.24
N ASN A 169 4.17 4.11 20.43
CA ASN A 169 5.17 3.88 19.39
C ASN A 169 6.53 3.47 19.99
N VAL A 170 6.99 4.15 21.05
CA VAL A 170 8.22 3.79 21.77
C VAL A 170 8.13 2.39 22.39
N ALA A 171 6.99 2.04 22.99
CA ALA A 171 6.79 0.71 23.55
C ALA A 171 6.77 -0.38 22.46
N TYR A 172 6.19 -0.08 21.29
CA TYR A 172 6.17 -0.99 20.16
C TYR A 172 7.56 -1.20 19.56
N GLU A 173 8.33 -0.13 19.39
CA GLU A 173 9.72 -0.18 18.92
C GLU A 173 10.58 -1.04 19.86
N LYS A 174 10.50 -0.80 21.18
CA LYS A 174 11.20 -1.62 22.18
C LYS A 174 10.83 -3.08 22.08
N TYR A 175 9.53 -3.39 21.98
CA TYR A 175 9.07 -4.76 21.80
C TYR A 175 9.64 -5.37 20.51
N ASN A 176 9.61 -4.62 19.41
CA ASN A 176 10.07 -5.05 18.11
C ASN A 176 11.57 -5.38 18.10
N ASN A 177 12.40 -4.54 18.75
CA ASN A 177 13.84 -4.75 18.93
C ASN A 177 14.15 -5.98 19.80
N LEU A 178 13.29 -6.33 20.75
CA LEU A 178 13.47 -7.53 21.58
C LEU A 178 13.15 -8.83 20.83
N ILE A 179 12.15 -8.81 19.94
CA ILE A 179 11.65 -10.05 19.29
C ILE A 179 12.21 -10.29 17.88
N ASN A 180 12.87 -9.31 17.27
CA ASN A 180 13.39 -9.43 15.91
C ASN A 180 14.90 -9.19 15.87
N ASN A 181 15.61 -10.12 15.24
CA ASN A 181 16.99 -9.92 14.80
C ASN A 181 16.96 -9.18 13.45
N ASN A 182 16.63 -7.89 13.50
CA ASN A 182 16.51 -7.07 12.31
C ASN A 182 17.91 -6.85 11.71
N PRO A 183 18.16 -7.24 10.46
CA PRO A 183 19.43 -6.89 9.82
C PRO A 183 19.51 -5.38 9.67
N GLU A 184 20.73 -4.86 9.81
CA GLU A 184 20.99 -3.46 9.58
C GLU A 184 20.67 -3.09 8.14
N ILE A 185 20.16 -1.87 7.97
CA ILE A 185 19.94 -1.31 6.64
C ILE A 185 21.25 -0.67 6.22
N GLU A 186 21.86 -1.21 5.19
CA GLU A 186 23.06 -0.65 4.60
C GLU A 186 22.73 0.67 3.90
N LYS A 187 23.34 1.77 4.34
CA LYS A 187 23.17 3.13 3.76
C LYS A 187 21.68 3.56 3.65
N PRO A 188 20.97 3.70 4.79
CA PRO A 188 19.58 4.15 4.78
C PRO A 188 19.50 5.57 4.19
N LYS A 189 18.44 5.84 3.42
CA LYS A 189 18.10 7.17 2.95
C LYS A 189 16.98 7.75 3.81
N TYR A 190 17.05 9.03 4.10
CA TYR A 190 16.04 9.76 4.86
C TYR A 190 15.46 10.89 4.02
N ILE A 191 14.32 11.44 4.42
CA ILE A 191 13.68 12.54 3.68
C ILE A 191 14.53 13.81 3.65
N ASN A 192 15.40 13.98 4.66
CA ASN A 192 16.32 15.11 4.73
C ASN A 192 17.44 15.03 3.68
N ASP A 193 17.67 13.86 3.07
CA ASP A 193 18.62 13.68 1.97
C ASP A 193 18.01 14.05 0.61
N CYS A 194 16.74 14.46 0.60
CA CYS A 194 15.92 14.67 -0.59
C CYS A 194 15.47 16.14 -0.75
N LYS A 195 16.18 17.09 -0.13
CA LYS A 195 15.82 18.52 -0.10
C LYS A 195 15.78 19.18 -1.48
N ASP A 196 16.64 18.73 -2.40
CA ASP A 196 16.76 19.32 -3.74
C ASP A 196 15.80 18.68 -4.76
N ILE A 197 14.95 17.74 -4.32
CA ILE A 197 13.98 17.09 -5.20
C ILE A 197 12.71 17.94 -5.27
N ASP A 198 12.29 18.28 -6.48
CA ASP A 198 10.93 18.76 -6.71
C ASP A 198 9.93 17.60 -6.55
N LEU A 199 9.24 17.60 -5.41
CA LEU A 199 8.28 16.56 -5.04
C LEU A 199 6.95 16.65 -5.79
N GLU A 200 6.67 17.77 -6.46
CA GLU A 200 5.44 18.01 -7.24
C GLU A 200 5.69 17.91 -8.75
N ASN A 201 6.92 17.58 -9.17
CA ASN A 201 7.29 17.39 -10.56
C ASN A 201 6.37 16.38 -11.27
N LYS A 202 6.10 16.67 -12.55
CA LYS A 202 5.29 15.83 -13.45
C LYS A 202 6.05 15.41 -14.71
N GLU A 203 7.28 15.88 -14.91
CA GLU A 203 8.10 15.53 -16.07
C GLU A 203 8.75 14.16 -15.85
N VAL A 204 8.55 13.23 -16.80
CA VAL A 204 9.03 11.85 -16.70
C VAL A 204 10.54 11.80 -16.49
N LYS A 205 11.29 12.57 -17.27
CA LYS A 205 12.77 12.63 -17.21
C LYS A 205 13.33 13.06 -15.85
N LYS A 206 12.51 13.64 -14.97
CA LYS A 206 12.90 14.11 -13.63
C LYS A 206 12.48 13.15 -12.52
N PHE A 207 11.64 12.15 -12.80
CA PHE A 207 11.31 11.14 -11.79
C PHE A 207 12.51 10.26 -11.47
N LYS A 208 12.62 9.84 -10.21
CA LYS A 208 13.65 8.88 -9.76
C LYS A 208 13.18 7.43 -9.88
N GLU A 209 11.87 7.22 -10.01
CA GLU A 209 11.25 5.93 -10.32
C GLU A 209 10.19 6.16 -11.41
N THR A 210 10.12 5.26 -12.38
CA THR A 210 9.23 5.35 -13.55
C THR A 210 8.21 4.22 -13.61
N LYS A 211 8.19 3.35 -12.59
CA LYS A 211 7.28 2.21 -12.53
C LYS A 211 6.29 2.31 -11.38
N ILE A 212 5.02 2.09 -11.71
CA ILE A 212 3.92 1.95 -10.76
C ILE A 212 3.45 0.49 -10.80
N TYR A 213 3.33 -0.13 -9.63
CA TYR A 213 3.00 -1.54 -9.51
C TYR A 213 1.59 -1.72 -8.97
N PHE A 214 0.88 -2.70 -9.52
CA PHE A 214 -0.45 -3.08 -9.07
C PHE A 214 -0.54 -4.58 -8.86
N LEU A 215 -1.13 -4.98 -7.73
CA LEU A 215 -1.47 -6.36 -7.44
C LEU A 215 -2.98 -6.48 -7.31
N ILE A 216 -3.60 -7.04 -8.34
CA ILE A 216 -5.05 -6.99 -8.53
C ILE A 216 -5.59 -8.41 -8.71
N ILE A 217 -6.83 -8.63 -8.26
CA ILE A 217 -7.57 -9.87 -8.51
C ILE A 217 -8.44 -9.65 -9.75
N VAL A 218 -8.33 -10.56 -10.72
CA VAL A 218 -9.16 -10.53 -11.93
C VAL A 218 -10.62 -10.78 -11.57
N ARG A 219 -11.50 -9.89 -12.00
CA ARG A 219 -12.95 -9.96 -11.77
C ARG A 219 -13.65 -10.58 -12.98
N ARG A 220 -14.83 -11.16 -12.77
CA ARG A 220 -15.71 -11.64 -13.84
C ARG A 220 -16.61 -10.50 -14.32
N LYS A 221 -16.78 -10.39 -15.64
CA LYS A 221 -17.85 -9.61 -16.26
C LYS A 221 -18.76 -10.55 -17.08
N GLY A 222 -20.07 -10.41 -16.94
CA GLY A 222 -21.09 -11.27 -17.56
C GLY A 222 -22.09 -11.84 -16.53
N GLU A 223 -23.37 -11.95 -16.91
CA GLU A 223 -24.49 -12.28 -16.01
C GLU A 223 -24.65 -13.79 -15.72
N LYS A 224 -24.13 -14.67 -16.59
CA LYS A 224 -24.20 -16.13 -16.44
C LYS A 224 -22.85 -16.78 -16.76
N VAL A 225 -22.55 -17.90 -16.09
CA VAL A 225 -21.42 -18.78 -16.43
C VAL A 225 -21.72 -19.35 -17.84
N GLY A 226 -21.05 -18.86 -18.89
CA GLY A 226 -21.42 -19.20 -20.28
C GLY A 226 -20.47 -18.60 -21.33
N GLU A 227 -20.90 -18.53 -22.60
CA GLU A 227 -20.05 -18.17 -23.76
C GLU A 227 -19.53 -16.71 -23.78
N ASN A 228 -20.16 -15.79 -23.04
CA ASN A 228 -19.87 -14.35 -23.10
C ASN A 228 -19.21 -13.76 -21.85
N ASP A 229 -18.83 -14.57 -20.85
CA ASP A 229 -18.11 -14.04 -19.68
C ASP A 229 -16.59 -13.99 -19.90
N TYR A 230 -15.97 -12.96 -19.35
CA TYR A 230 -14.52 -12.77 -19.41
C TYR A 230 -13.96 -12.28 -18.09
N GLY A 231 -12.67 -12.51 -17.89
CA GLY A 231 -11.90 -11.90 -16.83
C GLY A 231 -11.57 -10.45 -17.17
N PHE A 232 -11.57 -9.56 -16.20
CA PHE A 232 -11.08 -8.20 -16.39
C PHE A 232 -10.42 -7.64 -15.14
N ILE A 233 -9.55 -6.65 -15.35
CA ILE A 233 -9.10 -5.74 -14.31
C ILE A 233 -9.48 -4.32 -14.68
N ASP A 234 -9.68 -3.47 -13.68
CA ASP A 234 -9.82 -2.03 -13.85
C ASP A 234 -8.56 -1.36 -13.31
N LEU A 235 -7.91 -0.56 -14.16
CA LEU A 235 -6.75 0.23 -13.81
C LEU A 235 -6.95 1.67 -14.30
N LEU A 236 -6.92 2.62 -13.37
CA LEU A 236 -7.13 4.05 -13.65
C LEU A 236 -8.40 4.31 -14.48
N LYS A 237 -9.49 3.58 -14.20
CA LYS A 237 -10.78 3.60 -14.91
C LYS A 237 -10.72 3.08 -16.34
N GLN A 238 -9.72 2.27 -16.67
CA GLN A 238 -9.67 1.51 -17.92
C GLN A 238 -9.89 0.04 -17.64
N GLU A 239 -10.92 -0.51 -18.26
CA GLU A 239 -11.17 -1.94 -18.25
C GLU A 239 -10.22 -2.66 -19.21
N ILE A 240 -9.48 -3.62 -18.69
CA ILE A 240 -8.58 -4.45 -19.47
C ILE A 240 -9.10 -5.89 -19.43
N LYS A 241 -9.57 -6.36 -20.59
CA LYS A 241 -10.02 -7.74 -20.76
C LYS A 241 -8.85 -8.72 -20.65
N LEU A 242 -9.08 -9.78 -19.91
CA LEU A 242 -8.18 -10.89 -19.62
C LEU A 242 -8.88 -12.24 -19.84
N PRO A 243 -8.11 -13.32 -20.03
CA PRO A 243 -8.63 -14.68 -20.10
C PRO A 243 -9.51 -15.09 -18.91
N LYS A 244 -10.53 -15.92 -19.18
CA LYS A 244 -11.55 -16.37 -18.21
C LYS A 244 -10.97 -17.30 -17.13
N ASP A 245 -9.94 -18.06 -17.44
CA ASP A 245 -9.20 -18.94 -16.52
C ASP A 245 -8.45 -18.16 -15.44
N LEU A 246 -8.20 -16.86 -15.65
CA LEU A 246 -7.58 -15.99 -14.64
C LEU A 246 -8.58 -15.43 -13.62
N ILE A 247 -9.89 -15.62 -13.79
CA ILE A 247 -10.89 -15.08 -12.87
C ILE A 247 -10.63 -15.56 -11.43
N ASN A 248 -10.67 -14.62 -10.47
CA ASN A 248 -10.32 -14.79 -9.06
C ASN A 248 -8.84 -15.07 -8.77
N LEU A 249 -7.96 -15.07 -9.78
CA LEU A 249 -6.51 -15.14 -9.60
C LEU A 249 -5.89 -13.75 -9.51
N PHE A 250 -4.71 -13.70 -8.90
CA PHE A 250 -3.89 -12.49 -8.87
C PHE A 250 -3.14 -12.30 -10.18
N VAL A 251 -3.11 -11.04 -10.63
CA VAL A 251 -2.19 -10.58 -11.65
C VAL A 251 -1.32 -9.46 -11.10
N PHE A 252 -0.05 -9.46 -11.50
CA PHE A 252 0.91 -8.43 -11.19
C PHE A 252 1.06 -7.51 -12.39
N CYS A 253 0.73 -6.24 -12.23
CA CYS A 253 0.80 -5.27 -13.32
C CYS A 253 1.91 -4.26 -13.06
N VAL A 254 2.66 -3.92 -14.10
CA VAL A 254 3.72 -2.92 -14.10
C VAL A 254 3.35 -1.86 -15.12
N LEU A 255 3.04 -0.66 -14.64
CA LEU A 255 2.85 0.52 -15.48
C LEU A 255 4.17 1.28 -15.52
N ASP A 256 4.84 1.20 -16.67
CA ASP A 256 6.07 1.93 -16.96
C ASP A 256 5.69 3.25 -17.66
N ILE A 257 5.82 4.35 -16.93
CA ILE A 257 5.48 5.69 -17.43
C ILE A 257 6.57 6.26 -18.33
N GLU A 258 7.76 5.71 -18.37
CA GLU A 258 8.76 6.13 -19.35
C GLU A 258 8.47 5.48 -20.70
N LEU A 259 8.19 4.17 -20.67
CA LEU A 259 7.89 3.39 -21.87
C LEU A 259 6.45 3.52 -22.35
N LYS A 260 5.58 4.20 -21.60
CA LYS A 260 4.13 4.33 -21.89
C LYS A 260 3.45 2.97 -22.05
N LYS A 261 3.84 2.01 -21.23
CA LYS A 261 3.39 0.61 -21.33
C LYS A 261 2.85 0.10 -20.01
N LEU A 262 1.76 -0.65 -20.10
CA LEU A 262 1.27 -1.49 -19.02
C LEU A 262 1.51 -2.95 -19.40
N SER A 263 2.28 -3.64 -18.57
CA SER A 263 2.53 -5.08 -18.69
C SER A 263 1.87 -5.83 -17.54
N ILE A 264 1.22 -6.95 -17.87
CA ILE A 264 0.43 -7.77 -16.96
C ILE A 264 1.05 -9.16 -16.91
N TYR A 265 1.29 -9.66 -15.70
CA TYR A 265 1.99 -10.90 -15.45
C TYR A 265 1.24 -11.80 -14.47
N THR A 266 1.51 -13.10 -14.57
CA THR A 266 1.30 -14.07 -13.49
C THR A 266 2.64 -14.60 -13.01
N GLU A 267 2.72 -15.08 -11.77
CA GLU A 267 3.91 -15.79 -11.29
C GLU A 267 3.70 -17.30 -11.43
N GLY A 268 4.58 -17.94 -12.19
CA GLY A 268 4.62 -19.40 -12.34
C GLY A 268 5.11 -20.10 -11.06
N GLU A 269 4.98 -21.42 -11.03
CA GLU A 269 5.44 -22.21 -9.88
C GLU A 269 6.96 -22.14 -9.65
N ASP A 270 7.72 -21.84 -10.69
CA ASP A 270 9.16 -21.60 -10.65
C ASP A 270 9.54 -20.21 -10.10
N GLY A 271 8.54 -19.40 -9.74
CA GLY A 271 8.72 -18.06 -9.21
C GLY A 271 9.12 -17.02 -10.27
N LYS A 272 8.99 -17.35 -11.57
CA LYS A 272 9.21 -16.40 -12.67
C LYS A 272 7.90 -15.76 -13.10
N LEU A 273 8.00 -14.53 -13.61
CA LEU A 273 6.88 -13.83 -14.21
C LEU A 273 6.65 -14.34 -15.64
N ASN A 274 5.42 -14.73 -15.92
CA ASN A 274 4.92 -15.07 -17.24
C ASN A 274 4.16 -13.85 -17.79
N ASP A 275 4.56 -13.36 -18.97
CA ASP A 275 3.85 -12.27 -19.64
C ASP A 275 2.48 -12.75 -20.13
N LEU A 276 1.43 -12.04 -19.74
CA LEU A 276 0.08 -12.29 -20.23
C LEU A 276 -0.31 -11.33 -21.34
N LYS A 277 0.02 -10.05 -21.14
CA LYS A 277 -0.43 -8.96 -22.00
C LYS A 277 0.41 -7.72 -21.73
N THR A 278 0.85 -7.07 -22.80
CA THR A 278 1.41 -5.71 -22.75
C THR A 278 0.61 -4.80 -23.68
N ILE A 279 0.22 -3.63 -23.20
CA ILE A 279 -0.53 -2.62 -23.96
C ILE A 279 0.09 -1.24 -23.81
N ASN A 280 -0.13 -0.39 -24.81
CA ASN A 280 0.16 1.04 -24.69
C ASN A 280 -0.76 1.65 -23.64
N PHE A 281 -0.20 2.42 -22.72
CA PHE A 281 -0.91 2.99 -21.59
C PHE A 281 -0.29 4.34 -21.19
N ILE A 282 -1.01 5.44 -21.42
CA ILE A 282 -0.50 6.81 -21.24
C ILE A 282 -1.29 7.52 -20.14
N ILE A 283 -0.59 8.08 -19.16
CA ILE A 283 -1.14 8.82 -18.04
C ILE A 283 -1.28 10.30 -18.43
N LYS A 284 -2.50 10.83 -18.39
CA LYS A 284 -2.87 12.16 -18.88
C LYS A 284 -2.28 13.33 -18.08
N ASN A 285 -1.89 13.13 -16.83
CA ASN A 285 -1.34 14.19 -15.97
C ASN A 285 0.18 14.08 -15.78
N ILE A 286 0.87 13.36 -16.66
CA ILE A 286 2.33 13.25 -16.75
C ILE A 286 2.82 13.94 -18.02
N ILE A 287 3.95 14.64 -17.92
CA ILE A 287 4.63 15.31 -19.03
C ILE A 287 5.77 14.41 -19.48
N TYR A 288 5.66 13.88 -20.70
CA TYR A 288 6.61 12.92 -21.28
C TYR A 288 7.74 13.59 -22.02
#